data_AF-A0A2N2XMH6-F1
#
_entry.id   AF-A0A2N2XMH6-F1
#
_cell.length_a   1.000
_cell.length_b   1.000
_cell.length_c   1.000
_cell.angle_alpha   90.00
_cell.angle_beta   90.00
_cell.angle_gamma   90.00
#
_symmetry.space_group_name_H-M   'P 1'
#
loop_
_entity.id
_entity.type
_entity.pdbx_description
1 polymer ?
#
loop_
_entity_poly.entity_id
_entity_poly.type
_entity_poly.pdbx_seq_one_letter_code
_entity_poly.pdbx_strand_id
1 'polypeptide(L)'
;LQGAINPSITSTTPGTIVVSWDAGVPQGQASLNDTTLVVLYNATHNESVYLFNAGISGDETVIIEVPANYSGDEVHGYISFAAYGSVVGSQAMNGISNSAYAGMVTVA
;
A
#
# COMPACT_ATOMS: atom_id res chain seq x y z
N LEU A 1 -8.02 -1.81 -13.08
CA LEU A 1 -7.82 -0.57 -12.30
C LEU A 1 -6.42 -0.04 -12.57
N GLN A 2 -6.22 1.28 -12.53
CA GLN A 2 -4.87 1.85 -12.55
C GLN A 2 -4.18 1.55 -11.21
N GLY A 3 -2.88 1.22 -11.24
CA GLY A 3 -2.06 1.08 -10.02
C GLY A 3 -1.65 2.44 -9.46
N ALA A 4 -1.01 2.45 -8.30
CA ALA A 4 -0.47 3.69 -7.73
C ALA A 4 0.55 4.35 -8.68
N ILE A 5 0.53 5.69 -8.73
CA ILE A 5 1.44 6.49 -9.53
C ILE A 5 2.54 7.02 -8.61
N ASN A 6 3.80 6.84 -9.02
CA ASN A 6 5.00 7.26 -8.28
C ASN A 6 4.95 6.93 -6.77
N PRO A 7 4.59 5.70 -6.37
CA PRO A 7 4.48 5.40 -4.95
C PRO A 7 5.85 5.45 -4.28
N SER A 8 5.87 5.90 -3.03
CA SER A 8 7.07 5.98 -2.21
C SER A 8 6.77 5.63 -0.76
N ILE A 9 7.79 5.19 -0.02
CA ILE A 9 7.69 4.94 1.42
C ILE A 9 8.75 5.72 2.20
N THR A 10 8.39 6.13 3.43
CA THR A 10 9.29 6.77 4.39
C THR A 10 9.02 6.28 5.80
N SER A 11 10.03 6.35 6.67
CA SER A 11 9.90 6.02 8.10
C SER A 11 10.72 7.04 8.89
N THR A 12 10.02 7.95 9.56
CA THR A 12 10.63 8.99 10.42
C THR A 12 10.23 8.85 11.87
N THR A 13 9.21 8.03 12.14
CA THR A 13 8.66 7.77 13.46
C THR A 13 8.83 6.28 13.74
N PRO A 14 9.41 5.89 14.90
CA PRO A 14 9.59 4.48 15.24
C PRO A 14 8.28 3.70 15.17
N GLY A 15 8.34 2.51 14.57
CA GLY A 15 7.19 1.60 14.45
C GLY A 15 6.17 1.99 13.39
N THR A 16 6.41 3.01 12.55
CA THR A 16 5.51 3.34 11.44
C THR A 16 6.24 3.55 10.12
N ILE A 17 5.53 3.22 9.04
CA ILE A 17 5.91 3.54 7.66
C ILE A 17 4.78 4.35 7.03
N VAL A 18 5.13 5.50 6.45
CA VAL A 18 4.24 6.30 5.62
C VAL A 18 4.39 5.83 4.18
N VAL A 19 3.27 5.49 3.54
CA VAL A 19 3.20 5.15 2.12
C VAL A 19 2.44 6.25 1.41
N SER A 20 3.02 6.84 0.37
CA SER A 20 2.43 7.92 -0.41
C SER A 20 2.44 7.62 -1.90
N TRP A 21 1.56 8.26 -2.65
CA TRP A 21 1.46 8.17 -4.11
C TRP A 21 0.84 9.43 -4.69
N ASP A 22 1.05 9.66 -5.98
CA ASP A 22 0.40 10.78 -6.68
C ASP A 22 -1.05 10.40 -7.03
N ALA A 23 -1.98 11.36 -6.89
CA ALA A 23 -3.34 11.18 -7.37
C ALA A 23 -3.36 10.90 -8.88
N GLY A 24 -3.97 9.78 -9.25
CA GLY A 24 -4.31 9.49 -10.64
C GLY A 24 -5.54 10.26 -11.10
N VAL A 25 -5.62 10.55 -12.40
CA VAL A 25 -6.90 10.90 -13.01
C VAL A 25 -7.66 9.59 -13.23
N PRO A 26 -8.84 9.40 -12.62
CA PRO A 26 -9.58 8.15 -12.77
C PRO A 26 -9.89 7.86 -14.25
N GLN A 27 -9.53 6.66 -14.72
CA GLN A 27 -9.84 6.19 -16.07
C GLN A 27 -10.54 4.82 -16.02
N GLY A 28 -11.51 4.62 -16.91
CA GLY A 28 -12.27 3.38 -16.98
C GLY A 28 -13.10 3.14 -15.71
N GLN A 29 -12.79 2.08 -14.97
CA GLN A 29 -13.46 1.71 -13.71
C GLN A 29 -12.69 2.19 -12.45
N ALA A 30 -11.58 2.90 -12.62
CA ALA A 30 -10.85 3.45 -11.48
C ALA A 30 -11.66 4.58 -10.82
N SER A 31 -11.54 4.70 -9.51
CA SER A 31 -12.21 5.72 -8.69
C SER A 31 -11.27 6.18 -7.58
N LEU A 32 -11.34 7.46 -7.19
CA LEU A 32 -10.63 7.95 -6.00
C LEU A 32 -11.10 7.29 -4.70
N ASN A 33 -12.23 6.56 -4.74
CA ASN A 33 -12.74 5.78 -3.61
C ASN A 33 -12.26 4.32 -3.62
N ASP A 34 -11.43 3.91 -4.58
CA ASP A 34 -10.87 2.56 -4.59
C ASP A 34 -10.06 2.32 -3.31
N THR A 35 -10.28 1.18 -2.67
CA THR A 35 -9.69 0.78 -1.40
C THR A 35 -8.19 0.52 -1.55
N THR A 36 -7.37 1.11 -0.68
CA THR A 36 -5.93 0.91 -0.68
C THR A 36 -5.55 -0.42 -0.02
N LEU A 37 -4.69 -1.19 -0.72
CA LEU A 37 -4.01 -2.38 -0.22
C LEU A 37 -2.51 -2.09 -0.17
N VAL A 38 -1.91 -2.23 1.01
CA VAL A 38 -0.46 -2.09 1.21
C VAL A 38 0.12 -3.40 1.68
N VAL A 39 1.31 -3.74 1.17
CA VAL A 39 2.17 -4.82 1.67
C VAL A 39 3.55 -4.25 1.98
N LEU A 40 4.02 -4.49 3.20
CA LEU A 40 5.34 -4.15 3.69
C LEU A 40 6.07 -5.44 4.00
N TYR A 41 7.09 -5.77 3.21
CA TYR A 41 7.87 -7.00 3.34
C TYR A 41 9.21 -6.72 4.00
N ASN A 42 9.50 -7.41 5.11
CA ASN A 42 10.77 -7.39 5.80
C ASN A 42 11.53 -8.69 5.48
N ALA A 43 12.60 -8.57 4.69
CA ALA A 43 13.40 -9.71 4.26
C ALA A 43 14.25 -10.32 5.39
N THR A 44 14.64 -9.52 6.39
CA THR A 44 15.40 -9.99 7.56
C THR A 44 14.60 -11.01 8.37
N HIS A 45 13.31 -10.73 8.56
CA HIS A 45 12.40 -11.60 9.28
C HIS A 45 11.67 -12.62 8.40
N ASN A 46 11.72 -12.45 7.07
CA ASN A 46 10.92 -13.20 6.10
C ASN A 46 9.42 -13.12 6.43
N GLU A 47 8.97 -11.91 6.74
CA GLU A 47 7.61 -11.61 7.18
C GLU A 47 7.04 -10.41 6.40
N SER A 48 5.71 -10.33 6.32
CA SER A 48 5.02 -9.19 5.74
C SER A 48 3.93 -8.67 6.66
N VAL A 49 3.86 -7.34 6.77
CA VAL A 49 2.64 -6.66 7.21
C VAL A 49 1.83 -6.35 5.96
N TYR A 50 0.55 -6.74 5.94
CA TYR A 50 -0.37 -6.33 4.88
C TYR A 50 -1.59 -5.70 5.51
N LEU A 51 -2.03 -4.59 4.92
CA LEU A 51 -3.25 -3.91 5.33
C LEU A 51 -4.16 -3.78 4.13
N PHE A 52 -5.28 -4.49 4.20
CA PHE A 52 -6.40 -4.27 3.31
C PHE A 52 -7.28 -3.16 3.92
N ASN A 53 -7.71 -2.20 3.10
CA ASN A 53 -8.45 -1.02 3.56
C ASN A 53 -7.63 -0.10 4.47
N ALA A 54 -6.38 0.17 4.06
CA ALA A 54 -5.52 1.17 4.70
C ALA A 54 -6.04 2.61 4.56
N GLY A 55 -6.88 2.84 3.54
CA GLY A 55 -7.45 4.12 3.15
C GLY A 55 -8.14 3.98 1.79
N ILE A 56 -8.35 5.09 1.11
CA ILE A 56 -8.79 5.13 -0.29
C ILE A 56 -7.70 5.74 -1.18
N SER A 57 -7.76 5.46 -2.48
CA SER A 57 -6.76 5.95 -3.44
C SER A 57 -6.69 7.48 -3.53
N GLY A 58 -7.76 8.19 -3.18
CA GLY A 58 -7.81 9.65 -3.09
C GLY A 58 -7.15 10.24 -1.85
N ASP A 59 -6.75 9.44 -0.86
CA ASP A 59 -6.06 9.94 0.34
C ASP A 59 -4.62 10.37 0.04
N GLU A 60 -4.03 9.87 -1.05
CA GLU A 60 -2.63 10.10 -1.49
C GLU A 60 -1.55 9.63 -0.49
N THR A 61 -1.93 9.27 0.73
CA THR A 61 -1.05 8.79 1.78
C THR A 61 -1.78 7.92 2.80
N VAL A 62 -1.07 6.93 3.35
CA VAL A 62 -1.49 6.15 4.52
C VAL A 62 -0.31 5.92 5.46
N ILE A 63 -0.62 5.73 6.74
CA ILE A 63 0.37 5.37 7.77
C ILE A 63 0.09 3.93 8.19
N ILE A 64 1.11 3.08 8.14
CA ILE A 64 1.04 1.68 8.51
C ILE A 64 1.91 1.46 9.73
N GLU A 65 1.34 0.86 10.77
CA GLU A 65 2.09 0.39 11.93
C GLU A 65 2.82 -0.91 11.58
N VAL A 66 4.08 -1.00 11.99
CA VAL A 66 4.89 -2.21 11.85
C VAL A 66 5.34 -2.72 13.22
N PRO A 67 5.62 -4.03 13.36
CA PRO A 67 6.11 -4.59 14.61
C PRO A 67 7.35 -3.85 15.14
N ALA A 68 7.44 -3.72 16.46
CA ALA A 68 8.55 -3.01 17.11
C ALA A 68 9.93 -3.61 16.77
N ASN A 69 9.99 -4.91 16.47
CA ASN A 69 11.23 -5.58 16.08
C ASN A 69 11.69 -5.26 14.65
N TYR A 70 10.96 -4.47 13.87
CA TYR A 70 11.41 -4.03 12.54
C TYR A 70 12.33 -2.81 12.61
N SER A 71 12.46 -2.14 13.77
CA SER A 71 13.32 -0.95 13.90
C SER A 71 14.76 -1.28 13.50
N GLY A 72 15.31 -0.50 12.58
CA GLY A 72 16.63 -0.72 11.97
C GLY A 72 16.67 -1.68 10.79
N ASP A 73 15.57 -2.38 10.48
CA ASP A 73 15.50 -3.26 9.31
C ASP A 73 15.09 -2.52 8.04
N GLU A 74 15.52 -3.07 6.91
CA GLU A 74 15.02 -2.70 5.58
C GLU A 74 13.67 -3.36 5.30
N VAL A 75 12.70 -2.55 4.90
CA VAL A 75 11.35 -2.98 4.53
C VAL A 75 11.05 -2.51 3.11
N HIS A 76 10.52 -3.43 2.29
CA HIS A 76 10.07 -3.17 0.92
C HIS A 76 8.57 -2.92 0.88
N GLY A 77 8.14 -1.83 0.24
CA GLY A 77 6.73 -1.45 0.14
C GLY A 77 6.12 -1.77 -1.22
N TYR A 78 4.89 -2.25 -1.21
CA TYR A 78 4.06 -2.49 -2.40
C TYR A 78 2.65 -1.97 -2.15
N ILE A 79 2.03 -1.40 -3.18
CA ILE A 79 0.69 -0.82 -3.10
C ILE A 79 -0.17 -1.25 -4.30
N SER A 80 -1.43 -1.56 -4.03
CA SER A 80 -2.48 -1.81 -5.01
C SER A 80 -3.77 -1.08 -4.59
N PHE A 81 -4.70 -0.98 -5.53
CA PHE A 81 -6.05 -0.46 -5.30
C PHE A 81 -7.08 -1.52 -5.65
N ALA A 82 -8.09 -1.65 -4.81
CA ALA A 82 -9.23 -2.52 -5.02
C ALA A 82 -10.49 -1.68 -5.26
N ALA A 83 -11.29 -2.03 -6.27
CA ALA A 83 -12.50 -1.32 -6.62
C ALA A 83 -13.44 -1.25 -5.41
N TYR A 84 -13.98 -0.06 -5.16
CA TYR A 84 -14.91 0.17 -4.07
C TYR A 84 -16.05 -0.87 -4.08
N GLY A 85 -16.23 -1.58 -2.96
CA GLY A 85 -17.27 -2.60 -2.80
C GLY A 85 -17.06 -3.92 -3.57
N SER A 86 -15.91 -4.11 -4.23
CA SER A 86 -15.65 -5.26 -5.13
C SER A 86 -14.98 -6.47 -4.45
N VAL A 87 -14.64 -6.39 -3.17
CA VAL A 87 -13.80 -7.39 -2.47
C VAL A 87 -14.55 -8.57 -1.86
N VAL A 88 -15.71 -8.94 -2.41
CA VAL A 88 -16.46 -10.11 -1.93
C VAL A 88 -16.50 -11.19 -3.02
N GLY A 89 -15.87 -12.33 -2.75
CA GLY A 89 -15.93 -13.53 -3.58
C GLY A 89 -15.09 -13.47 -4.87
N SER A 90 -15.51 -14.21 -5.89
CA SER A 90 -14.81 -14.39 -7.17
C SER A 90 -14.69 -13.12 -8.03
N GLN A 91 -15.34 -12.02 -7.65
CA GLN A 91 -15.25 -10.72 -8.31
C GLN A 91 -13.97 -9.95 -7.93
N ALA A 92 -13.35 -10.29 -6.80
CA ALA A 92 -12.16 -9.58 -6.30
C ALA A 92 -10.98 -9.62 -7.29
N MET A 93 -10.81 -10.72 -8.04
CA MET A 93 -9.72 -10.83 -9.02
C MET A 93 -9.81 -9.81 -10.17
N ASN A 94 -11.01 -9.39 -10.55
CA ASN A 94 -11.20 -8.39 -11.60
C ASN A 94 -11.25 -6.96 -11.06
N GLY A 95 -11.35 -6.83 -9.73
CA GLY A 95 -11.48 -5.57 -9.01
C GLY A 95 -10.19 -5.11 -8.33
N ILE A 96 -9.01 -5.65 -8.65
CA ILE A 96 -7.75 -5.25 -8.02
C ILE A 96 -6.75 -4.79 -9.11
N SER A 97 -6.02 -3.69 -8.87
CA SER A 97 -4.93 -3.24 -9.74
C SER A 97 -3.66 -4.08 -9.54
N ASN A 98 -2.80 -4.08 -10.55
CA ASN A 98 -1.44 -4.60 -10.37
C ASN A 98 -0.74 -3.82 -9.25
N SER A 99 0.08 -4.53 -8.46
CA SER A 99 0.89 -3.89 -7.44
C SER A 99 1.97 -3.02 -8.06
N ALA A 100 2.13 -1.81 -7.54
CA ALA A 100 3.27 -0.95 -7.80
C ALA A 100 4.28 -1.07 -6.65
N TYR A 101 5.57 -1.15 -6.99
CA TYR A 101 6.65 -1.15 -5.99
C TYR A 101 6.88 0.29 -5.52
N ALA A 102 6.81 0.51 -4.21
CA ALA A 102 6.92 1.80 -3.55
C ALA A 102 8.33 2.09 -3.00
N GLY A 103 9.31 1.23 -3.31
CA GLY A 103 10.68 1.38 -2.82
C GLY A 103 10.95 0.61 -1.52
N MET A 104 12.09 0.92 -0.91
CA MET A 104 12.50 0.36 0.38
C MET A 104 12.87 1.47 1.35
N VAL A 105 12.76 1.19 2.65
CA VAL A 105 13.12 2.12 3.73
C VAL A 105 13.67 1.35 4.92
N THR A 106 14.64 1.93 5.63
CA THR A 106 15.02 1.48 6.96
C THR A 106 14.03 2.03 7.98
N VAL A 107 13.40 1.16 8.76
CA VAL A 107 12.44 1.60 9.80
C VAL A 107 13.17 2.35 10.91
N ALA A 108 12.62 3.51 11.30
CA ALA A 108 13.18 4.37 12.35
C ALA A 108 13.21 3.72 13.76
#